data_AF-A1TMC1-F1
#
_entry.id   AF-A1TMC1-F1
#
_cell.length_a   1.000
_cell.length_b   1.000
_cell.length_c   1.000
_cell.angle_alpha   90.00
_cell.angle_beta   90.00
_cell.angle_gamma   90.00
#
_symmetry.space_group_name_H-M   'P 1'
#
loop_
_entity.id
_entity.type
_entity.pdbx_description
1 polymer ?
#
loop_
_entity_poly.entity_id
_entity_poly.type
_entity_poly.pdbx_seq_one_letter_code
_entity_poly.pdbx_strand_id
1 'polypeptide(L)'
;MFRDLNALRSPSPERRTAVSGEGASSTGSPRAGTPMPGNPHLAGLAPRAARRASAADPAPPAGPGLAGLHTLQPGPAELSPAELGEKIGSGSQKDVYRLRSRPGACVALVRREAIGHFDTPLSHAQREVAALLELKARGFRTVAVYSLVRVGRLVGIEQAYLPAAKNSADIVASGGAVPSERYLTTLTVDDCDTNIATLRHTRTVVDDLQFLVEESGALHITDPPAVCTGDPDKSVGTVKELRGLALSATLSSDDDSA
;
A
#
# COMPACT_ATOMS: atom_id res chain seq x y z
N MET A 1 43.84 6.92 17.04
CA MET A 1 44.72 6.97 15.85
C MET A 1 43.82 7.01 14.62
N PHE A 2 44.00 8.05 13.79
CA PHE A 2 43.50 8.29 12.41
C PHE A 2 41.97 8.19 12.15
N ARG A 3 41.22 9.29 12.01
CA ARG A 3 41.12 10.35 10.95
C ARG A 3 40.28 9.96 9.72
N ASP A 4 39.10 10.60 9.66
CA ASP A 4 38.48 11.41 8.57
C ASP A 4 38.27 10.91 7.13
N LEU A 5 37.12 11.40 6.61
CA LEU A 5 36.76 11.81 5.23
C LEU A 5 35.67 10.96 4.55
N ASN A 6 34.43 11.47 4.48
CA ASN A 6 34.05 12.30 3.33
C ASN A 6 32.68 12.98 3.53
N ALA A 7 32.70 14.30 3.40
CA ALA A 7 31.54 15.17 3.27
C ALA A 7 31.37 15.55 1.79
N LEU A 8 30.20 15.35 1.22
CA LEU A 8 29.77 15.93 -0.06
C LEU A 8 28.28 16.27 0.09
N ARG A 9 27.96 17.54 0.37
CA ARG A 9 27.69 18.64 -0.59
C ARG A 9 26.26 18.59 -1.15
N SER A 10 25.40 19.42 -0.54
CA SER A 10 24.12 19.87 -1.08
C SER A 10 24.31 20.81 -2.28
N PRO A 11 23.44 20.79 -3.30
CA PRO A 11 23.32 21.90 -4.23
C PRO A 11 22.14 22.83 -3.87
N SER A 12 22.42 24.14 -3.84
CA SER A 12 21.41 25.21 -3.88
C SER A 12 20.95 25.46 -5.33
N PRO A 13 19.73 25.99 -5.54
CA PRO A 13 19.19 26.22 -6.88
C PRO A 13 19.64 27.55 -7.48
N GLU A 14 20.20 27.50 -8.69
CA GLU A 14 20.46 28.70 -9.49
C GLU A 14 19.19 29.22 -10.18
N ARG A 15 19.00 30.53 -10.06
CA ARG A 15 18.08 31.35 -10.86
C ARG A 15 18.53 31.39 -12.31
N ARG A 16 17.61 31.20 -13.26
CA ARG A 16 17.70 31.80 -14.59
C ARG A 16 16.38 32.44 -14.99
N THR A 17 16.49 33.72 -15.31
CA THR A 17 15.48 34.62 -15.87
C THR A 17 15.27 34.39 -17.38
N ALA A 18 13.99 34.45 -17.77
CA ALA A 18 13.38 34.96 -19.01
C ALA A 18 14.13 34.91 -20.35
N VAL A 19 13.46 34.32 -21.36
CA VAL A 19 13.40 34.84 -22.73
C VAL A 19 11.97 34.71 -23.24
N SER A 20 11.44 35.82 -23.75
CA SER A 20 10.19 36.00 -24.48
C SER A 20 10.32 35.54 -25.94
N GLY A 21 9.22 35.16 -26.59
CA GLY A 21 9.11 35.23 -28.05
C GLY A 21 8.12 34.28 -28.69
N GLU A 22 7.00 34.86 -29.16
CA GLU A 22 6.23 34.51 -30.38
C GLU A 22 5.59 33.10 -30.45
N GLY A 23 4.29 32.90 -30.69
CA GLY A 23 3.37 33.65 -31.54
C GLY A 23 3.09 32.85 -32.81
N ALA A 24 2.08 31.96 -32.81
CA ALA A 24 1.36 31.55 -34.02
C ALA A 24 0.13 30.69 -33.68
N SER A 25 -1.03 31.32 -33.78
CA SER A 25 -2.33 30.68 -33.99
C SER A 25 -2.40 30.18 -35.43
N SER A 26 -2.73 28.91 -35.64
CA SER A 26 -3.31 28.47 -36.92
C SER A 26 -4.36 27.39 -36.70
N THR A 27 -5.59 27.82 -36.89
CA THR A 27 -6.80 27.05 -37.17
C THR A 27 -6.62 26.06 -38.32
N GLY A 28 -7.16 24.84 -38.18
CA GLY A 28 -7.25 23.90 -39.29
C GLY A 28 -7.92 22.57 -38.94
N SER A 29 -9.25 22.57 -38.82
CA SER A 29 -10.05 21.38 -39.15
C SER A 29 -10.46 21.46 -40.62
N PRO A 30 -10.58 20.31 -41.32
CA PRO A 30 -11.92 19.98 -41.80
C PRO A 30 -12.27 18.48 -41.87
N ARG A 31 -13.59 18.22 -41.70
CA ARG A 31 -14.46 17.22 -42.36
C ARG A 31 -14.17 15.73 -42.16
N ALA A 32 -15.04 14.95 -41.51
CA ALA A 32 -16.38 14.50 -41.92
C ALA A 32 -16.37 13.54 -43.14
N GLY A 33 -16.67 12.27 -42.87
CA GLY A 33 -16.86 11.20 -43.85
C GLY A 33 -17.50 9.95 -43.21
N THR A 34 -18.82 10.03 -43.03
CA THR A 34 -19.92 9.03 -43.13
C THR A 34 -19.71 7.48 -43.10
N PRO A 35 -20.79 6.71 -42.79
CA PRO A 35 -20.72 5.44 -42.06
C PRO A 35 -21.31 4.19 -42.79
N MET A 36 -21.26 3.03 -42.11
CA MET A 36 -22.07 1.78 -42.24
C MET A 36 -21.80 0.88 -43.49
N PRO A 37 -22.12 -0.44 -43.50
CA PRO A 37 -23.08 -1.23 -42.67
C PRO A 37 -22.43 -2.46 -41.97
N GLY A 38 -22.96 -3.12 -40.94
CA GLY A 38 -24.33 -3.51 -40.63
C GLY A 38 -24.67 -4.85 -41.32
N ASN A 39 -24.62 -6.00 -40.61
CA ASN A 39 -25.70 -7.01 -40.55
C ASN A 39 -25.36 -8.31 -39.78
N PRO A 40 -26.36 -9.15 -39.42
CA PRO A 40 -26.53 -9.70 -38.07
C PRO A 40 -26.70 -11.24 -38.11
N HIS A 41 -27.32 -11.83 -37.08
CA HIS A 41 -27.79 -13.24 -36.98
C HIS A 41 -26.66 -14.27 -36.72
N LEU A 42 -26.76 -15.25 -35.82
CA LEU A 42 -27.86 -15.98 -35.15
C LEU A 42 -27.37 -16.38 -33.74
N ALA A 43 -28.13 -16.17 -32.67
CA ALA A 43 -29.15 -17.09 -32.13
C ALA A 43 -28.61 -18.45 -31.64
N GLY A 44 -28.71 -18.64 -30.32
CA GLY A 44 -29.20 -19.86 -29.69
C GLY A 44 -28.29 -21.09 -29.68
N LEU A 45 -27.87 -21.51 -28.48
CA LEU A 45 -28.01 -22.90 -27.97
C LEU A 45 -27.34 -23.01 -26.57
N ALA A 46 -28.10 -22.67 -25.53
CA ALA A 46 -28.13 -23.50 -24.33
C ALA A 46 -29.17 -24.62 -24.62
N PRO A 47 -29.06 -25.87 -24.13
CA PRO A 47 -28.79 -26.15 -22.72
C PRO A 47 -27.93 -27.41 -22.46
N ARG A 48 -27.34 -27.52 -21.26
CA ARG A 48 -27.44 -28.75 -20.45
C ARG A 48 -26.88 -28.56 -19.06
N ALA A 49 -27.81 -28.60 -18.10
CA ALA A 49 -27.53 -28.81 -16.70
C ALA A 49 -26.83 -30.16 -16.50
N ALA A 50 -25.60 -30.13 -16.01
CA ALA A 50 -24.97 -31.27 -15.37
C ALA A 50 -24.97 -31.02 -13.86
N ARG A 51 -25.99 -31.57 -13.20
CA ARG A 51 -25.98 -31.81 -11.75
C ARG A 51 -24.76 -32.68 -11.43
N ARG A 52 -23.80 -32.15 -10.67
CA ARG A 52 -22.98 -32.95 -9.78
C ARG A 52 -23.25 -32.52 -8.35
N ALA A 53 -23.67 -33.50 -7.58
CA ALA A 53 -24.05 -33.40 -6.19
C ALA A 53 -22.88 -32.85 -5.36
N SER A 54 -23.19 -31.79 -4.61
CA SER A 54 -22.41 -31.32 -3.47
C SER A 54 -22.41 -32.44 -2.42
N ALA A 55 -21.22 -32.93 -2.11
CA ALA A 55 -20.98 -33.56 -0.83
C ALA A 55 -21.07 -32.46 0.22
N ALA A 56 -21.93 -32.67 1.21
CA ALA A 56 -22.13 -31.78 2.33
C ALA A 56 -20.87 -31.74 3.19
N ASP A 57 -20.28 -30.56 3.34
CA ASP A 57 -19.36 -30.29 4.45
C ASP A 57 -20.17 -30.14 5.75
N PRO A 58 -19.71 -30.70 6.87
CA PRO A 58 -20.40 -30.59 8.14
C PRO A 58 -20.36 -29.15 8.65
N ALA A 59 -21.51 -28.67 9.11
CA ALA A 59 -21.67 -27.37 9.76
C ALA A 59 -20.67 -27.20 10.92
N PRO A 60 -20.07 -26.00 11.10
CA PRO A 60 -19.25 -25.72 12.27
C PRO A 60 -20.12 -25.76 13.54
N PRO A 61 -19.56 -26.20 14.70
CA PRO A 61 -20.30 -26.26 15.93
C PRO A 61 -20.77 -24.86 16.35
N ALA A 62 -22.03 -24.76 16.76
CA ALA A 62 -22.62 -23.57 17.35
C ALA A 62 -21.83 -23.17 18.61
N GLY A 63 -20.97 -22.15 18.47
CA GLY A 63 -20.33 -21.46 19.58
C GLY A 63 -21.32 -20.53 20.28
N PRO A 64 -21.14 -20.27 21.59
CA PRO A 64 -22.13 -19.56 22.37
C PRO A 64 -22.14 -18.07 22.01
N GLY A 65 -23.35 -17.53 21.87
CA GLY A 65 -23.70 -16.20 22.37
C GLY A 65 -23.16 -15.00 21.59
N LEU A 66 -24.05 -14.42 20.77
CA LEU A 66 -24.04 -12.98 20.50
C LEU A 66 -24.14 -12.21 21.83
N ALA A 67 -23.01 -11.81 22.40
CA ALA A 67 -22.95 -10.86 23.49
C ALA A 67 -21.63 -10.08 23.40
N GLY A 68 -21.72 -8.80 23.07
CA GLY A 68 -20.60 -7.87 23.12
C GLY A 68 -20.40 -7.09 21.84
N LEU A 69 -21.30 -6.14 21.56
CA LEU A 69 -20.86 -4.87 20.99
C LEU A 69 -19.85 -4.30 21.99
N HIS A 70 -18.56 -4.62 21.80
CA HIS A 70 -17.50 -4.04 22.59
C HIS A 70 -17.48 -2.55 22.26
N THR A 71 -17.98 -1.76 23.20
CA THR A 71 -17.65 -0.36 23.35
C THR A 71 -16.12 -0.25 23.30
N LEU A 72 -15.59 0.35 22.23
CA LEU A 72 -14.18 0.72 22.15
C LEU A 72 -13.83 1.48 23.43
N GLN A 73 -12.84 1.00 24.20
CA GLN A 73 -12.26 1.81 25.26
C GLN A 73 -11.80 3.14 24.63
N PRO A 74 -12.14 4.31 25.19
CA PRO A 74 -11.93 5.59 24.52
C PRO A 74 -10.48 6.10 24.59
N GLY A 75 -9.50 5.21 24.74
CA GLY A 75 -8.09 5.57 24.84
C GLY A 75 -7.16 4.47 24.35
N PRO A 76 -5.92 4.83 23.96
CA PRO A 76 -4.91 3.84 23.60
C PRO A 76 -4.65 2.88 24.76
N ALA A 77 -4.46 1.59 24.45
CA ALA A 77 -4.07 0.59 25.44
C ALA A 77 -2.66 0.90 25.98
N GLU A 78 -2.50 0.83 27.30
CA GLU A 78 -1.19 1.03 27.92
C GLU A 78 -0.30 -0.19 27.70
N LEU A 79 0.90 0.03 27.17
CA LEU A 79 1.96 -0.95 27.04
C LEU A 79 3.17 -0.48 27.84
N SER A 80 3.74 -1.37 28.63
CA SER A 80 4.95 -1.05 29.38
C SER A 80 6.16 -0.98 28.44
N PRO A 81 7.14 -0.09 28.68
CA PRO A 81 8.37 -0.05 27.88
C PRO A 81 9.14 -1.38 27.85
N ALA A 82 8.98 -2.21 28.89
CA ALA A 82 9.59 -3.53 28.98
C ALA A 82 9.03 -4.54 27.96
N GLU A 83 7.82 -4.31 27.44
CA GLU A 83 7.20 -5.16 26.41
C GLU A 83 7.77 -4.90 25.02
N LEU A 84 8.43 -3.75 24.81
CA LEU A 84 9.12 -3.45 23.56
C LEU A 84 10.38 -4.31 23.45
N GLY A 85 10.48 -4.98 22.32
CA GLY A 85 11.65 -5.73 21.87
C GLY A 85 12.65 -4.84 21.15
N GLU A 86 13.37 -5.43 20.21
CA GLU A 86 14.30 -4.71 19.34
C GLU A 86 13.58 -3.70 18.44
N LYS A 87 14.24 -2.58 18.16
CA LYS A 87 13.83 -1.66 17.10
C LYS A 87 14.13 -2.32 15.76
N ILE A 88 13.10 -2.47 14.92
CA ILE A 88 13.18 -3.15 13.61
C ILE A 88 13.09 -2.19 12.44
N GLY A 89 12.65 -0.96 12.67
CA GLY A 89 12.50 0.02 11.60
C GLY A 89 12.45 1.44 12.12
N SER A 90 12.79 2.37 11.23
CA SER A 90 12.67 3.81 11.45
C SER A 90 12.19 4.42 10.14
N GLY A 91 10.89 4.72 10.07
CA GLY A 91 10.32 5.51 8.97
C GLY A 91 10.59 7.01 9.17
N SER A 92 9.97 7.86 8.34
CA SER A 92 10.07 9.32 8.46
C SER A 92 9.33 9.88 9.69
N GLN A 93 8.27 9.19 10.14
CA GLN A 93 7.39 9.63 11.23
C GLN A 93 7.32 8.67 12.41
N LYS A 94 7.78 7.42 12.25
CA LYS A 94 7.62 6.38 13.27
C LYS A 94 8.87 5.56 13.48
N ASP A 95 9.03 5.09 14.71
CA ASP A 95 9.96 4.04 15.08
C ASP A 95 9.19 2.74 15.33
N VAL A 96 9.61 1.65 14.71
CA VAL A 96 8.92 0.36 14.78
C VAL A 96 9.71 -0.61 15.66
N TYR A 97 9.04 -1.21 16.63
CA TYR A 97 9.62 -2.14 17.60
C TYR A 97 8.87 -3.47 17.58
N ARG A 98 9.58 -4.58 17.75
CA ARG A 98 8.90 -5.87 18.01
C ARG A 98 8.20 -5.85 19.35
N LEU A 99 7.15 -6.65 19.50
CA LEU A 99 6.59 -6.98 20.80
C LEU A 99 7.18 -8.28 21.34
N ARG A 100 7.63 -8.26 22.60
CA ARG A 100 8.19 -9.46 23.26
C ARG A 100 7.12 -10.50 23.54
N SER A 101 5.93 -10.05 23.92
CA SER A 101 4.79 -10.92 24.28
C SER A 101 4.09 -11.52 23.05
N ARG A 102 4.25 -10.92 21.87
CA ARG A 102 3.53 -11.29 20.65
C ARG A 102 4.42 -11.21 19.40
N PRO A 103 5.12 -12.30 19.03
CA PRO A 103 6.08 -12.30 17.92
C PRO A 103 5.50 -11.93 16.55
N GLY A 104 4.20 -12.16 16.32
CA GLY A 104 3.49 -11.77 15.10
C GLY A 104 3.00 -10.32 15.07
N ALA A 105 3.40 -9.50 16.05
CA ALA A 105 3.00 -8.10 16.15
C ALA A 105 4.20 -7.18 16.41
N CYS A 106 4.05 -5.93 15.99
CA CYS A 106 4.98 -4.85 16.27
C CYS A 106 4.22 -3.60 16.71
N VAL A 107 4.94 -2.65 17.30
CA VAL A 107 4.42 -1.33 17.65
C VAL A 107 5.16 -0.29 16.84
N ALA A 108 4.41 0.51 16.07
CA ALA A 108 4.92 1.68 15.38
C ALA A 108 4.62 2.93 16.23
N LEU A 109 5.65 3.45 16.93
CA LEU A 109 5.55 4.63 17.79
C LEU A 109 5.76 5.90 16.98
N VAL A 110 4.83 6.84 17.10
CA VAL A 110 4.85 8.13 16.41
C VAL A 110 5.87 9.07 17.07
N ARG A 111 6.75 9.64 16.25
CA ARG A 111 7.71 10.67 16.65
C ARG A 111 7.06 12.05 16.56
N ARG A 112 6.92 12.71 17.71
CA ARG A 112 6.18 13.98 17.82
C ARG A 112 6.81 15.10 16.99
N GLU A 113 8.13 15.12 16.91
CA GLU A 113 8.91 16.09 16.14
C GLU A 113 8.82 15.89 14.62
N ALA A 114 8.35 14.71 14.18
CA ALA A 114 8.25 14.35 12.78
C ALA A 114 6.84 14.50 12.19
N ILE A 115 5.84 14.76 13.04
CA ILE A 115 4.48 15.07 12.61
C ILE A 115 4.25 16.58 12.58
N GLY A 116 3.40 17.05 11.68
CA GLY A 116 3.13 18.47 11.51
C GLY A 116 2.66 19.15 12.81
N HIS A 117 2.97 20.44 12.97
CA HIS A 117 2.74 21.18 14.22
C HIS A 117 1.28 21.19 14.70
N PHE A 118 0.32 21.04 13.78
CA PHE A 118 -1.12 21.01 14.06
C PHE A 118 -1.65 19.61 14.42
N ASP A 119 -0.77 18.62 14.47
CA ASP A 119 -1.14 17.23 14.72
C ASP A 119 -0.63 16.76 16.07
N THR A 120 -1.44 15.94 16.75
CA THR A 120 -1.01 15.21 17.94
C THR A 120 -0.65 13.78 17.56
N PRO A 121 0.27 13.11 18.28
CA PRO A 121 0.58 11.70 18.01
C PRO A 121 -0.66 10.80 18.01
N LEU A 122 -1.66 11.12 18.85
CA LEU A 122 -2.91 10.38 18.91
C LEU A 122 -3.81 10.63 17.68
N SER A 123 -4.04 11.89 17.31
CA SER A 123 -4.83 12.21 16.12
C SER A 123 -4.19 11.69 14.85
N HIS A 124 -2.85 11.71 14.79
CA HIS A 124 -2.07 11.12 13.70
C HIS A 124 -2.36 9.62 13.57
N ALA A 125 -2.12 8.87 14.65
CA ALA A 125 -2.35 7.43 14.67
C ALA A 125 -3.82 7.07 14.41
N GLN A 126 -4.77 7.83 14.94
CA GLN A 126 -6.20 7.62 14.68
C GLN A 126 -6.57 7.75 13.21
N ARG A 127 -6.04 8.76 12.50
CA ARG A 127 -6.32 8.94 11.07
C ARG A 127 -5.76 7.80 10.23
N GLU A 128 -4.55 7.34 10.55
CA GLU A 128 -3.94 6.22 9.84
C GLU A 128 -4.71 4.91 10.07
N VAL A 129 -5.10 4.63 11.32
CA VAL A 129 -5.94 3.46 11.62
C VAL A 129 -7.28 3.56 10.90
N ALA A 130 -7.92 4.73 10.90
CA ALA A 130 -9.17 4.94 10.16
C ALA A 130 -8.99 4.72 8.65
N ALA A 131 -7.92 5.24 8.06
CA ALA A 131 -7.59 5.06 6.65
C ALA A 131 -7.32 3.59 6.29
N LEU A 132 -6.57 2.85 7.12
CA LEU A 132 -6.33 1.41 6.92
C LEU A 132 -7.63 0.60 7.00
N LEU A 133 -8.49 0.89 7.98
CA LEU A 133 -9.79 0.23 8.09
C LEU A 133 -10.71 0.54 6.91
N GLU A 134 -10.70 1.79 6.43
CA GLU A 134 -11.46 2.20 5.25
C GLU A 134 -10.96 1.49 3.98
N LEU A 135 -9.65 1.40 3.77
CA LEU A 135 -9.07 0.65 2.65
C LEU A 135 -9.43 -0.83 2.72
N LYS A 136 -9.33 -1.44 3.90
CA LYS A 136 -9.75 -2.83 4.10
C LYS A 136 -11.22 -3.03 3.75
N ALA A 137 -12.10 -2.10 4.14
CA ALA A 137 -13.52 -2.14 3.79
C ALA A 137 -13.78 -1.98 2.27
N ARG A 138 -12.90 -1.28 1.56
CA ARG A 138 -12.92 -1.12 0.10
C ARG A 138 -12.30 -2.32 -0.65
N GLY A 139 -11.85 -3.36 0.05
CA GLY A 139 -11.33 -4.59 -0.53
C GLY A 139 -9.80 -4.63 -0.72
N PHE A 140 -9.07 -3.66 -0.17
CA PHE A 140 -7.61 -3.68 -0.21
C PHE A 140 -7.02 -4.60 0.85
N ARG A 141 -5.88 -5.23 0.54
CA ARG A 141 -5.04 -5.89 1.54
C ARG A 141 -4.22 -4.83 2.25
N THR A 142 -4.41 -4.72 3.56
CA THR A 142 -3.69 -3.77 4.42
C THR A 142 -2.84 -4.50 5.46
N VAL A 143 -1.86 -3.82 6.05
CA VAL A 143 -1.30 -4.28 7.33
C VAL A 143 -2.43 -4.31 8.36
N ALA A 144 -2.54 -5.42 9.10
CA ALA A 144 -3.59 -5.56 10.09
C ALA A 144 -3.26 -4.72 11.32
N VAL A 145 -4.17 -3.82 11.72
CA VAL A 145 -4.07 -3.06 12.96
C VAL A 145 -4.80 -3.81 14.07
N TYR A 146 -4.19 -3.90 15.25
CA TYR A 146 -4.78 -4.51 16.43
C TYR A 146 -5.32 -3.46 17.40
N SER A 147 -4.55 -2.41 17.69
CA SER A 147 -4.94 -1.40 18.67
C SER A 147 -4.13 -0.10 18.51
N LEU A 148 -4.66 0.99 19.07
CA LEU A 148 -3.85 2.16 19.41
C LEU A 148 -3.20 1.90 20.77
N VAL A 149 -1.93 2.26 20.92
CA VAL A 149 -1.16 1.98 22.13
C VAL A 149 -0.44 3.21 22.66
N ARG A 150 -0.20 3.22 23.96
CA ARG A 150 0.65 4.20 24.65
C ARG A 150 1.80 3.47 25.33
N VAL A 151 3.01 3.95 25.09
CA VAL A 151 4.22 3.49 25.78
C VAL A 151 4.84 4.69 26.49
N GLY A 152 4.55 4.80 27.79
CA GLY A 152 4.91 5.99 28.57
C GLY A 152 4.26 7.26 28.00
N ARG A 153 5.07 8.16 27.41
CA ARG A 153 4.57 9.39 26.78
C ARG A 153 4.32 9.28 25.28
N LEU A 154 4.76 8.18 24.66
CA LEU A 154 4.65 7.95 23.21
C LEU A 154 3.33 7.28 22.88
N VAL A 155 2.77 7.62 21.72
CA VAL A 155 1.57 6.99 21.17
C VAL A 155 1.98 6.26 19.90
N GLY A 156 1.35 5.13 19.63
CA GLY A 156 1.62 4.36 18.42
C GLY A 156 0.46 3.45 18.04
N ILE A 157 0.75 2.59 17.07
CA ILE A 157 -0.17 1.62 16.52
C ILE A 157 0.44 0.24 16.75
N GLU A 158 -0.31 -0.65 17.42
CA GLU A 158 0.00 -2.08 17.44
C GLU A 158 -0.55 -2.70 16.15
N GLN A 159 0.31 -3.36 15.39
CA GLN A 159 -0.04 -3.91 14.08
C GLN A 159 0.67 -5.24 13.81
N ALA A 160 0.23 -5.93 12.76
CA ALA A 160 0.86 -7.15 12.29
C ALA A 160 2.32 -6.89 11.91
N TYR A 161 3.20 -7.75 12.40
CA TYR A 161 4.58 -7.77 11.97
C TYR A 161 4.71 -8.68 10.75
N LEU A 162 5.20 -8.13 9.63
CA LEU A 162 5.51 -8.86 8.41
C LEU A 162 7.04 -9.10 8.35
N PRO A 163 7.51 -10.32 8.65
CA PRO A 163 8.94 -10.60 8.70
C PRO A 163 9.63 -10.34 7.36
N ALA A 164 10.79 -9.70 7.41
CA ALA A 164 11.62 -9.37 6.25
C ALA A 164 10.97 -8.47 5.18
N ALA A 165 9.74 -7.99 5.40
CA ALA A 165 9.05 -7.16 4.43
C ALA A 165 9.84 -5.88 4.12
N LYS A 166 9.78 -5.45 2.85
CA LYS A 166 10.45 -4.27 2.33
C LYS A 166 9.44 -3.18 1.99
N ASN A 167 9.81 -1.92 2.23
CA ASN A 167 8.96 -0.80 1.84
C ASN A 167 9.06 -0.61 0.31
N SER A 168 7.92 -0.49 -0.35
CA SER A 168 7.85 -0.28 -1.80
C SER A 168 8.53 1.01 -2.25
N ALA A 169 8.51 2.07 -1.43
CA ALA A 169 9.20 3.31 -1.74
C ALA A 169 10.72 3.12 -1.84
N ASP A 170 11.31 2.31 -0.96
CA ASP A 170 12.73 1.98 -1.01
C ASP A 170 13.06 1.10 -2.23
N ILE A 171 12.19 0.15 -2.55
CA ILE A 171 12.31 -0.69 -3.76
C ILE A 171 12.30 0.19 -5.01
N VAL A 172 11.33 1.09 -5.14
CA VAL A 172 11.20 1.98 -6.29
C VAL A 172 12.38 2.95 -6.37
N ALA A 173 12.76 3.58 -5.25
CA ALA A 173 13.87 4.52 -5.21
C ALA A 173 15.22 3.87 -5.55
N SER A 174 15.41 2.59 -5.22
CA SER A 174 16.61 1.82 -5.57
C SER A 174 16.57 1.22 -6.98
N GLY A 175 15.50 1.46 -7.75
CA GLY A 175 15.33 0.87 -9.08
C GLY A 175 15.10 -0.64 -9.06
N GLY A 176 14.53 -1.17 -7.97
CA GLY A 176 14.25 -2.59 -7.81
C GLY A 176 15.40 -3.41 -7.23
N ALA A 177 16.37 -2.79 -6.54
CA ALA A 177 17.53 -3.49 -5.97
C ALA A 177 17.17 -4.30 -4.71
N VAL A 178 16.42 -5.38 -4.92
CA VAL A 178 16.05 -6.41 -3.93
C VAL A 178 16.23 -7.79 -4.56
N PRO A 179 16.35 -8.87 -3.76
CA PRO A 179 16.31 -10.24 -4.28
C PRO A 179 15.00 -10.47 -5.04
N SER A 180 15.05 -10.34 -6.36
CA SER A 180 13.86 -10.22 -7.20
C SER A 180 13.03 -11.50 -7.22
N GLU A 181 13.69 -12.65 -7.07
CA GLU A 181 13.08 -13.97 -6.94
C GLU A 181 12.21 -14.12 -5.68
N ARG A 182 12.31 -13.18 -4.74
CA ARG A 182 11.52 -13.14 -3.49
C ARG A 182 10.53 -11.98 -3.47
N TYR A 183 10.98 -10.76 -3.77
CA TYR A 183 10.17 -9.57 -3.55
C TYR A 183 9.49 -9.02 -4.81
N LEU A 184 9.96 -9.40 -6.00
CA LEU A 184 9.48 -8.89 -7.29
C LEU A 184 8.99 -10.05 -8.15
N THR A 185 7.97 -10.75 -7.66
CA THR A 185 7.49 -12.02 -8.24
C THR A 185 6.24 -11.80 -9.09
N THR A 186 5.76 -12.85 -9.76
CA THR A 186 4.46 -12.84 -10.45
C THR A 186 3.32 -12.47 -9.49
N LEU A 187 3.39 -12.88 -8.22
CA LEU A 187 2.42 -12.49 -7.21
C LEU A 187 2.42 -10.97 -6.98
N THR A 188 3.59 -10.32 -7.04
CA THR A 188 3.69 -8.85 -6.96
C THR A 188 2.96 -8.19 -8.13
N VAL A 189 3.09 -8.73 -9.34
CA VAL A 189 2.40 -8.23 -10.54
C VAL A 189 0.88 -8.40 -10.37
N ASP A 190 0.42 -9.58 -9.95
CA ASP A 190 -1.00 -9.90 -9.77
C ASP A 190 -1.64 -9.04 -8.67
N ASP A 191 -0.95 -8.86 -7.54
CA ASP A 191 -1.40 -7.97 -6.46
C ASP A 191 -1.42 -6.51 -6.95
N CYS A 192 -0.45 -6.06 -7.76
CA CYS A 192 -0.48 -4.72 -8.37
C CYS A 192 -1.70 -4.53 -9.29
N ASP A 193 -1.99 -5.50 -10.15
CA ASP A 193 -3.13 -5.45 -11.06
C ASP A 193 -4.46 -5.45 -10.30
N THR A 194 -4.55 -6.25 -9.24
CA THR A 194 -5.69 -6.24 -8.32
C THR A 194 -5.86 -4.88 -7.64
N ASN A 195 -4.79 -4.29 -7.11
CA ASN A 195 -4.83 -2.97 -6.49
C ASN A 195 -5.26 -1.88 -7.47
N ILE A 196 -4.74 -1.89 -8.72
CA ILE A 196 -5.12 -0.93 -9.77
C ILE A 196 -6.61 -1.07 -10.11
N ALA A 197 -7.10 -2.30 -10.26
CA ALA A 197 -8.52 -2.56 -10.53
C ALA A 197 -9.40 -2.04 -9.38
N THR A 198 -9.04 -2.33 -8.13
CA THR A 198 -9.79 -1.88 -6.95
C THR A 198 -9.77 -0.36 -6.81
N LEU A 199 -8.62 0.31 -7.00
CA LEU A 199 -8.51 1.78 -6.99
C LEU A 199 -9.46 2.42 -8.00
N ARG A 200 -9.50 1.90 -9.23
CA ARG A 200 -10.39 2.38 -10.30
C ARG A 200 -11.85 2.13 -10.00
N HIS A 201 -12.19 0.90 -9.59
CA HIS A 201 -13.56 0.50 -9.32
C HIS A 201 -14.19 1.31 -8.19
N THR A 202 -13.44 1.50 -7.10
CA THR A 202 -13.89 2.22 -5.90
C THR A 202 -13.65 3.72 -5.97
N ARG A 203 -13.02 4.21 -7.05
CA ARG A 203 -12.56 5.60 -7.20
C ARG A 203 -11.75 6.08 -5.99
N THR A 204 -10.89 5.20 -5.48
CA THR A 204 -10.13 5.45 -4.24
C THR A 204 -8.87 6.23 -4.53
N VAL A 205 -8.69 7.33 -3.80
CA VAL A 205 -7.43 8.07 -3.75
C VAL A 205 -6.81 7.82 -2.38
N VAL A 206 -5.55 7.43 -2.39
CA VAL A 206 -4.73 7.26 -1.18
C VAL A 206 -3.58 8.25 -1.27
N ASP A 207 -3.53 9.17 -0.30
CA ASP A 207 -2.40 10.07 -0.17
C ASP A 207 -1.17 9.28 0.26
N ASP A 208 -0.01 9.55 -0.34
CA ASP A 208 1.26 8.88 -0.05
C ASP A 208 1.15 7.35 0.02
N LEU A 209 0.53 6.74 -1.00
CA LEU A 209 0.31 5.30 -1.07
C LEU A 209 1.64 4.53 -1.02
N GLN A 210 1.80 3.69 -0.01
CA GLN A 210 2.97 2.82 0.16
C GLN A 210 2.55 1.39 0.51
N PHE A 211 3.42 0.45 0.17
CA PHE A 211 3.23 -0.97 0.46
C PHE A 211 4.39 -1.53 1.27
N LEU A 212 4.10 -2.51 2.13
CA LEU A 212 5.06 -3.51 2.54
C LEU A 212 4.96 -4.71 1.58
N VAL A 213 6.11 -5.13 1.07
CA VAL A 213 6.27 -6.25 0.15
C VAL A 213 6.91 -7.40 0.91
N GLU A 214 6.20 -8.51 1.06
CA GLU A 214 6.74 -9.73 1.68
C GLU A 214 7.77 -10.43 0.79
N GLU A 215 8.56 -11.36 1.35
CA GLU A 215 9.47 -12.24 0.59
C GLU A 215 8.76 -13.18 -0.40
N SER A 216 7.44 -13.24 -0.38
CA SER A 216 6.63 -13.94 -1.39
C SER A 216 6.27 -13.05 -2.58
N GLY A 217 6.44 -11.74 -2.44
CA GLY A 217 5.95 -10.71 -3.35
C GLY A 217 4.55 -10.18 -3.01
N ALA A 218 3.90 -10.71 -1.97
CA ALA A 218 2.60 -10.24 -1.50
C ALA A 218 2.63 -8.78 -1.04
N LEU A 219 1.61 -8.00 -1.40
CA LEU A 219 1.53 -6.56 -1.11
C LEU A 219 0.54 -6.24 0.00
N HIS A 220 0.96 -5.40 0.96
CA HIS A 220 0.13 -4.88 2.03
C HIS A 220 0.21 -3.36 2.08
N ILE A 221 -0.91 -2.65 1.92
CA ILE A 221 -0.91 -1.20 2.12
C ILE A 221 -0.57 -0.88 3.58
N THR A 222 0.37 0.05 3.76
CA THR A 222 0.81 0.52 5.08
C THR A 222 0.78 2.02 5.17
N ASP A 223 0.63 2.53 6.39
CA ASP A 223 0.84 3.92 6.77
C ASP A 223 0.13 5.01 5.90
N PRO A 224 -1.13 4.83 5.44
CA PRO A 224 -1.81 5.84 4.65
C PRO A 224 -2.17 7.07 5.52
N PRO A 225 -1.73 8.30 5.19
CA PRO A 225 -2.13 9.51 5.91
C PRO A 225 -3.63 9.84 5.77
N ALA A 226 -4.21 9.56 4.59
CA ALA A 226 -5.62 9.80 4.30
C ALA A 226 -6.10 8.98 3.09
N VAL A 227 -7.41 8.71 3.08
CA VAL A 227 -8.11 8.02 2.01
C VAL A 227 -9.35 8.83 1.66
N CYS A 228 -9.62 9.02 0.38
CA CYS A 228 -10.82 9.69 -0.08
C CYS A 228 -11.36 9.07 -1.37
N THR A 229 -12.50 9.56 -1.83
CA THR A 229 -13.08 9.19 -3.12
C THR A 229 -12.84 10.31 -4.11
N GLY A 230 -12.29 9.98 -5.28
CA GLY A 230 -11.83 10.99 -6.24
C GLY A 230 -11.33 10.39 -7.56
N ASP A 231 -10.33 11.03 -8.14
CA ASP A 231 -9.60 10.53 -9.30
C ASP A 231 -8.39 9.69 -8.86
N PRO A 232 -8.40 8.36 -9.09
CA PRO A 232 -7.38 7.46 -8.57
C PRO A 232 -6.07 7.50 -9.36
N ASP A 233 -5.94 8.30 -10.43
CA ASP A 233 -4.82 8.21 -11.37
C ASP A 233 -3.44 8.36 -10.72
N LYS A 234 -3.30 9.23 -9.71
CA LYS A 234 -2.05 9.36 -8.95
C LYS A 234 -1.71 8.08 -8.20
N SER A 235 -2.66 7.52 -7.45
CA SER A 235 -2.47 6.27 -6.71
C SER A 235 -2.21 5.11 -7.67
N VAL A 236 -2.90 5.05 -8.81
CA VAL A 236 -2.64 4.07 -9.88
C VAL A 236 -1.23 4.21 -10.45
N GLY A 237 -0.74 5.43 -10.64
CA GLY A 237 0.62 5.73 -11.06
C GLY A 237 1.65 5.10 -10.10
N THR A 238 1.48 5.31 -8.80
CA THR A 238 2.34 4.72 -7.77
C THR A 238 2.37 3.19 -7.83
N VAL A 239 1.21 2.54 -8.01
CA VAL A 239 1.18 1.06 -8.15
C VAL A 239 1.87 0.60 -9.43
N LYS A 240 1.72 1.35 -10.53
CA LYS A 240 2.36 1.01 -11.82
C LYS A 240 3.88 1.08 -11.78
N GLU A 241 4.46 1.97 -10.97
CA GLU A 241 5.92 2.05 -10.80
C GLU A 241 6.47 0.74 -10.22
N LEU A 242 5.89 0.25 -9.12
CA LEU A 242 6.28 -1.03 -8.53
C LEU A 242 6.02 -2.20 -9.48
N ARG A 243 4.86 -2.21 -10.15
CA ARG A 243 4.49 -3.22 -11.15
C ARG A 243 5.51 -3.30 -12.29
N GLY A 244 6.01 -2.17 -12.77
CA GLY A 244 6.99 -2.12 -13.85
C GLY A 244 8.30 -2.81 -13.49
N LEU A 245 8.76 -2.61 -12.24
CA LEU A 245 9.94 -3.30 -11.71
C LEU A 245 9.70 -4.81 -11.57
N ALA A 246 8.55 -5.21 -11.02
CA ALA A 246 8.19 -6.61 -10.89
C ALA A 246 8.10 -7.33 -12.24
N LEU A 247 7.45 -6.73 -13.23
CA LEU A 247 7.36 -7.29 -14.58
C LEU A 247 8.74 -7.45 -15.23
N SER A 248 9.60 -6.45 -15.10
CA SER A 248 10.95 -6.49 -15.67
C SER A 248 11.75 -7.66 -15.07
N ALA A 249 11.68 -7.84 -13.75
CA ALA A 249 12.34 -8.93 -13.05
C ALA A 249 11.82 -10.32 -13.49
N THR A 250 10.51 -10.49 -13.61
CA THR A 250 9.91 -11.78 -14.01
C THR A 250 10.19 -12.15 -15.47
N LEU A 251 10.33 -11.16 -16.37
CA LEU A 251 10.65 -11.43 -17.76
C LEU A 251 12.13 -11.78 -17.94
N SER A 252 13.03 -11.15 -17.18
CA SER A 252 14.46 -11.47 -17.24
C SER A 252 14.79 -12.89 -16.75
N SER A 253 14.02 -13.46 -15.82
CA SER A 253 14.24 -14.83 -15.36
C SER A 253 13.84 -15.90 -16.38
N ASP A 254 12.94 -15.59 -17.31
CA ASP A 254 12.48 -16.53 -18.33
C ASP A 254 13.50 -16.72 -19.46
N ASP A 255 14.33 -15.70 -19.73
CA ASP A 255 15.34 -15.72 -20.80
C ASP A 255 16.64 -16.47 -20.41
N ASP A 256 16.94 -16.61 -19.11
CA ASP A 256 18.15 -17.30 -18.61
C ASP A 256 18.00 -18.85 -18.53
N SER A 257 16.87 -19.40 -18.99
CA SER A 257 16.56 -20.83 -18.93
C SER A 257 16.69 -21.58 -20.28
N ALA A 258 17.36 -21.00 -21.27
CA ALA A 258 17.51 -21.55 -22.63
C ALA A 258 18.87 -22.23 -22.90
#